data_AF-A0A9D9WUR2-F1
#
_entry.id   AF-A0A9D9WUR2-F1
#
_cell.length_a   1.000
_cell.length_b   1.000
_cell.length_c   1.000
_cell.angle_alpha   90.00
_cell.angle_beta   90.00
_cell.angle_gamma   90.00
#
_symmetry.space_group_name_H-M   'P 1'
#
loop_
_entity.id
_entity.type
_entity.pdbx_description
1 polymer ?
#
loop_
_entity_poly.entity_id
_entity_poly.type
_entity_poly.pdbx_seq_one_letter_code
_entity_poly.pdbx_strand_id
1 'polypeptide(L)'
;MNEPKHPSDIAREALRRLATKQLAPTPANYQACYNEIAELPNLPPFPEVPLRELLAGLSARNDTQEKQLDKLSGAISRRSWQGVKESLSAFAQAGEARAHTELAHDFLMVLPVELAGKLARFVEAVLPALGEADSRVVGMSGELVRLLRQPTVEIETAQALLGSLVHQAVFAAEEQLEIKELLLKLLHLIIQNIGELSTDDSWLKGQIDGLLASVAPPLTLRHLDEMERRLRDVMEKQGRAKSRAVEAQAEMRHMLAEFIERLGVMNRSSSEFEVHIEESARQIENVSRLEDLRPLLDDVIQATHAMAEETAQSREQLKNLQEKVSVTESELRHLHQELDNASALARHDPLTDALNRKGLDEAMEREV
;
A
#
# COMPACT_ATOMS: atom_id res chain seq x y z
N MET A 1 -2.21 -23.82 107.45
CA MET A 1 -0.95 -23.07 107.45
C MET A 1 0.18 -24.07 107.36
N ASN A 2 0.80 -24.22 106.19
CA ASN A 2 2.04 -24.99 106.04
C ASN A 2 3.14 -23.97 105.75
N GLU A 3 4.20 -24.00 106.55
CA GLU A 3 5.39 -23.15 106.46
C GLU A 3 5.92 -23.06 105.02
N PRO A 4 6.54 -21.93 104.63
CA PRO A 4 7.25 -21.85 103.36
C PRO A 4 8.43 -22.84 103.41
N LYS A 5 8.25 -24.02 102.79
CA LYS A 5 9.29 -25.06 102.74
C LYS A 5 10.55 -24.44 102.13
N HIS A 6 11.62 -24.37 102.91
CA HIS A 6 12.90 -23.84 102.47
C HIS A 6 13.38 -24.64 101.24
N PRO A 7 13.97 -24.00 100.21
CA PRO A 7 14.37 -24.70 98.97
C PRO A 7 15.26 -25.93 99.20
N SER A 8 16.06 -25.91 100.26
CA SER A 8 16.90 -27.04 100.71
C SER A 8 16.11 -28.24 101.21
N ASP A 9 14.92 -28.03 101.77
CA ASP A 9 14.07 -29.11 102.31
C ASP A 9 13.26 -29.77 101.21
N ILE A 10 12.77 -28.99 100.24
CA ILE A 10 12.16 -29.49 98.99
C ILE A 10 13.19 -30.33 98.21
N ALA A 11 14.45 -29.90 98.17
CA ALA A 11 15.55 -30.63 97.54
C ALA A 11 15.83 -32.00 98.20
N ARG A 12 15.88 -32.06 99.54
CA ARG A 12 16.04 -33.32 100.28
C ARG A 12 14.84 -34.24 100.07
N GLU A 13 13.63 -33.70 100.08
CA GLU A 13 12.40 -34.45 99.89
C GLU A 13 12.28 -34.98 98.44
N ALA A 14 12.77 -34.21 97.45
CA ALA A 14 12.88 -34.63 96.05
C ALA A 14 13.87 -35.79 95.87
N LEU A 15 15.06 -35.74 96.47
CA LEU A 15 16.02 -36.86 96.45
C LEU A 15 15.47 -38.11 97.14
N ARG A 16 14.75 -37.93 98.25
CA ARG A 16 14.12 -39.04 98.98
C ARG A 16 13.03 -39.71 98.13
N ARG A 17 12.16 -38.92 97.48
CA ARG A 17 11.15 -39.44 96.54
C ARG A 17 11.77 -40.12 95.33
N LEU A 18 12.88 -39.61 94.82
CA LEU A 18 13.60 -40.20 93.69
C LEU A 18 14.19 -41.58 94.05
N ALA A 19 14.74 -41.70 95.26
CA ALA A 19 15.19 -42.98 95.83
C ALA A 19 14.03 -43.96 96.09
N THR A 20 12.87 -43.48 96.56
CA THR A 20 11.67 -44.33 96.76
C THR A 20 11.09 -44.80 95.43
N LYS A 21 11.10 -43.96 94.39
CA LYS A 21 10.61 -44.28 93.05
C LYS A 21 11.62 -45.11 92.21
N GLN A 22 12.79 -45.47 92.76
CA GLN A 22 13.88 -46.20 92.09
C GLN A 22 14.31 -45.61 90.74
N LEU A 23 14.18 -44.30 90.57
CA LEU A 23 14.60 -43.62 89.34
C LEU A 23 16.10 -43.32 89.39
N ALA A 24 16.79 -43.37 88.25
CA ALA A 24 18.19 -42.95 88.20
C ALA A 24 18.29 -41.45 88.56
N PRO A 25 19.30 -41.02 89.35
CA PRO A 25 19.49 -39.62 89.76
C PRO A 25 20.01 -38.77 88.59
N THR A 26 19.21 -38.68 87.53
CA THR A 26 19.45 -37.79 86.40
C THR A 26 18.91 -36.39 86.73
N PRO A 27 19.49 -35.32 86.17
CA PRO A 27 19.00 -33.95 86.39
C PRO A 27 17.50 -33.79 86.05
N ALA A 28 17.01 -34.50 85.04
CA ALA A 28 15.60 -34.47 84.62
C ALA A 28 14.66 -35.11 85.66
N ASN A 29 15.03 -36.25 86.25
CA ASN A 29 14.21 -36.93 87.26
C ASN A 29 14.16 -36.15 88.57
N TYR A 30 15.27 -35.50 88.94
CA TYR A 30 15.32 -34.60 90.09
C TYR A 30 14.45 -33.36 89.88
N GLN A 31 14.56 -32.72 88.71
CA GLN A 31 13.74 -31.56 88.35
C GLN A 31 12.24 -31.89 88.35
N ALA A 32 11.84 -33.05 87.83
CA ALA A 32 10.45 -33.50 87.88
C ALA A 32 9.93 -33.68 89.32
N CYS A 33 10.70 -34.36 90.18
CA CYS A 33 10.31 -34.58 91.58
C CYS A 33 10.31 -33.27 92.39
N TYR A 34 11.25 -32.37 92.12
CA TYR A 34 11.33 -31.06 92.77
C TYR A 34 10.14 -30.17 92.37
N ASN A 35 9.83 -30.10 91.07
CA ASN A 35 8.70 -29.34 90.54
C ASN A 35 7.36 -29.88 91.03
N GLU A 36 7.22 -31.20 91.19
CA GLU A 36 6.03 -31.87 91.77
C GLU A 36 5.82 -31.51 93.26
N ILE A 37 6.89 -31.37 94.05
CA ILE A 37 6.81 -30.99 95.47
C ILE A 37 6.60 -29.48 95.64
N ALA A 38 7.18 -28.68 94.74
CA ALA A 38 7.10 -27.22 94.77
C ALA A 38 5.87 -26.65 94.06
N GLU A 39 4.96 -27.49 93.55
CA GLU A 39 3.79 -27.09 92.74
C GLU A 39 4.15 -26.21 91.52
N LEU A 40 5.37 -26.37 90.99
CA LEU A 40 5.86 -25.64 89.83
C LEU A 40 5.52 -26.41 88.55
N PRO A 41 5.02 -25.76 87.48
CA PRO A 41 4.73 -26.42 86.23
C PRO A 41 6.02 -26.97 85.60
N ASN A 42 6.08 -28.30 85.43
CA ASN A 42 7.21 -28.97 84.79
C ASN A 42 7.11 -28.83 83.27
N LEU A 43 7.43 -27.65 82.75
CA LEU A 43 7.50 -27.42 81.31
C LEU A 43 8.80 -28.06 80.77
N PRO A 44 8.74 -28.91 79.73
CA PRO A 44 9.93 -29.45 79.10
C PRO A 44 10.82 -28.30 78.61
N PRO A 45 12.15 -28.43 78.68
CA PRO A 45 13.05 -27.39 78.18
C PRO A 45 12.76 -27.14 76.70
N PHE A 46 12.66 -25.85 76.33
CA PHE A 46 12.44 -25.47 74.93
C PHE A 46 13.52 -26.11 74.05
N PRO A 47 13.16 -26.96 73.08
CA PRO A 47 14.13 -27.71 72.28
C PRO A 47 14.75 -26.79 71.22
N GLU A 48 15.65 -25.90 71.66
CA GLU A 48 16.27 -24.89 70.80
C GLU A 48 17.15 -25.52 69.72
N VAL A 49 17.95 -26.53 70.08
CA VAL A 49 18.89 -27.19 69.17
C VAL A 49 18.15 -27.97 68.05
N PRO A 50 17.17 -28.86 68.37
CA PRO A 50 16.42 -29.56 67.32
C PRO A 50 15.62 -28.63 66.40
N LEU A 51 15.09 -27.52 66.92
CA LEU A 51 14.34 -26.55 66.10
C LEU A 51 15.25 -25.77 65.14
N ARG A 52 16.50 -25.48 65.53
CA ARG A 52 17.49 -24.86 64.62
C ARG A 52 17.95 -25.82 63.52
N GLU A 53 18.10 -27.11 63.84
CA GLU A 53 18.38 -28.13 62.83
C GLU A 53 17.24 -28.26 61.81
N LEU A 54 15.98 -28.24 62.28
CA LEU A 54 14.81 -28.19 61.40
C LEU A 54 14.80 -26.93 60.51
N LEU A 55 15.13 -25.77 61.07
CA LEU A 55 15.20 -24.52 60.29
C LEU A 55 16.29 -24.60 59.20
N ALA A 56 17.45 -25.19 59.49
CA ALA A 56 18.51 -25.40 58.51
C ALA A 56 18.13 -26.38 57.39
N GLY A 57 17.21 -27.32 57.67
CA GLY A 57 16.66 -28.24 56.66
C GLY A 57 15.56 -27.64 55.78
N LEU A 58 14.97 -26.50 56.17
CA LEU A 58 13.93 -25.83 55.40
C LEU A 58 14.56 -24.83 54.42
N SER A 59 14.29 -25.02 53.12
CA SER A 59 14.71 -24.08 52.07
C SER A 59 13.54 -23.19 51.68
N ALA A 60 13.74 -21.87 51.71
CA ALA A 60 12.79 -20.93 51.13
C ALA A 60 12.82 -21.02 49.60
N ARG A 61 11.65 -21.09 48.97
CA ARG A 61 11.49 -21.11 47.51
C ARG A 61 10.79 -19.84 46.98
N ASN A 62 10.44 -18.91 47.87
CA ASN A 62 9.87 -17.60 47.55
C ASN A 62 10.15 -16.59 48.68
N ASP A 63 10.08 -15.29 48.35
CA ASP A 63 10.35 -14.19 49.30
C ASP A 63 9.42 -14.20 50.52
N THR A 64 8.19 -14.71 50.35
CA THR A 64 7.25 -14.84 51.47
C THR A 64 7.65 -15.93 52.45
N GLN A 65 8.18 -17.05 51.96
CA GLN A 65 8.70 -18.16 52.76
C GLN A 65 10.00 -17.76 53.45
N GLU A 66 10.86 -17.01 52.79
CA GLU A 66 12.07 -16.44 53.40
C GLU A 66 11.73 -15.56 54.62
N LYS A 67 10.76 -14.66 54.47
CA LYS A 67 10.23 -13.85 55.59
C LYS A 67 9.61 -14.68 56.72
N GLN A 68 9.03 -15.85 56.41
CA GLN A 68 8.50 -16.74 57.46
C GLN A 68 9.60 -17.55 58.14
N LEU A 69 10.67 -17.93 57.44
CA LEU A 69 11.85 -18.56 58.04
C LEU A 69 12.58 -17.57 58.97
N ASP A 70 12.65 -16.29 58.62
CA ASP A 70 13.19 -15.25 59.50
C ASP A 70 12.36 -15.09 60.78
N LYS A 71 11.02 -15.08 60.65
CA LYS A 71 10.10 -15.04 61.79
C LYS A 71 10.21 -16.30 62.67
N LEU A 72 10.39 -17.46 62.05
CA LEU A 72 10.63 -18.73 62.73
C LEU A 72 11.95 -18.69 63.53
N SER A 73 13.02 -18.18 62.94
CA SER A 73 14.32 -17.97 63.61
C SER A 73 14.19 -17.02 64.82
N GLY A 74 13.44 -15.93 64.66
CA GLY A 74 13.11 -15.00 65.74
C GLY A 74 12.28 -15.63 66.86
N ALA A 75 11.32 -16.49 66.53
CA ALA A 75 10.49 -17.20 67.51
C ALA A 75 11.28 -18.25 68.30
N ILE A 76 12.21 -18.96 67.65
CA ILE A 76 13.15 -19.89 68.30
C ILE A 76 14.05 -19.14 69.28
N SER A 77 14.60 -17.99 68.87
CA SER A 77 15.45 -17.15 69.73
C SER A 77 14.69 -16.60 70.95
N ARG A 78 13.38 -16.33 70.81
CA ARG A 78 12.50 -15.86 71.90
C ARG A 78 11.91 -17.00 72.74
N ARG A 79 12.26 -18.26 72.46
CA ARG A 79 11.73 -19.47 73.13
C ARG A 79 10.20 -19.52 73.16
N SER A 80 9.56 -18.99 72.12
CA SER A 80 8.09 -18.93 72.01
C SER A 80 7.59 -20.07 71.13
N TRP A 81 6.99 -21.09 71.76
CA TRP A 81 6.41 -22.23 71.04
C TRP A 81 5.25 -21.83 70.12
N GLN A 82 4.46 -20.83 70.53
CA GLN A 82 3.34 -20.32 69.73
C GLN A 82 3.84 -19.66 68.44
N GLY A 83 4.89 -18.85 68.52
CA GLY A 83 5.48 -18.20 67.34
C GLY A 83 6.10 -19.19 66.35
N VAL A 84 6.65 -20.30 66.86
CA VAL A 84 7.17 -21.40 66.02
C VAL A 84 6.03 -22.05 65.22
N LYS A 85 4.91 -22.37 65.88
CA LYS A 85 3.75 -22.99 65.22
C LYS A 85 3.14 -22.10 64.15
N GLU A 86 2.93 -20.81 64.46
CA GLU A 86 2.35 -19.83 63.53
C GLU A 86 3.23 -19.62 62.30
N SER A 87 4.55 -19.46 62.48
CA SER A 87 5.48 -19.22 61.38
C SER A 87 5.60 -20.45 60.46
N LEU A 88 5.55 -21.66 61.02
CA LEU A 88 5.67 -22.91 60.26
C LEU A 88 4.38 -23.23 59.47
N SER A 89 3.20 -22.96 60.05
CA SER A 89 1.93 -23.03 59.32
C SER A 89 1.85 -22.00 58.19
N ALA A 90 2.31 -20.77 58.42
CA ALA A 90 2.37 -19.73 57.39
C ALA A 90 3.36 -20.07 56.27
N PHE A 91 4.50 -20.71 56.59
CA PHE A 91 5.46 -21.20 55.60
C PHE A 91 4.86 -22.27 54.67
N ALA A 92 4.08 -23.20 55.23
CA ALA A 92 3.38 -24.25 54.45
C ALA A 92 2.33 -23.64 53.51
N GLN A 93 1.48 -22.73 54.01
CA GLN A 93 0.47 -22.04 53.19
C GLN A 93 1.09 -21.21 52.06
N ALA A 94 2.23 -20.55 52.33
CA ALA A 94 2.97 -19.81 51.30
C ALA A 94 3.58 -20.71 50.22
N GLY A 95 3.77 -22.01 50.50
CA GLY A 95 4.19 -23.01 49.52
C GLY A 95 3.03 -23.51 48.65
N GLU A 96 1.86 -23.75 49.24
CA GLU A 96 0.65 -24.24 48.54
C GLU A 96 0.12 -23.24 47.50
N ALA A 97 0.23 -21.93 47.77
CA ALA A 97 -0.19 -20.89 46.83
C ALA A 97 0.51 -20.99 45.46
N ARG A 98 1.77 -21.44 45.43
CA ARG A 98 2.51 -21.66 44.17
C ARG A 98 2.11 -22.96 43.47
N ALA A 99 1.81 -24.04 44.21
CA ALA A 99 1.35 -25.29 43.60
C ALA A 99 0.05 -25.10 42.80
N HIS A 100 -0.87 -24.25 43.27
CA HIS A 100 -2.07 -23.88 42.52
C HIS A 100 -1.79 -22.97 41.30
N THR A 101 -0.69 -22.23 41.30
CA THR A 101 -0.29 -21.33 40.20
C THR A 101 0.55 -22.04 39.14
N GLU A 102 1.35 -23.03 39.53
CA GLU A 102 2.16 -23.87 38.63
C GLU A 102 1.31 -24.96 37.96
N LEU A 103 0.33 -25.55 38.65
CA LEU A 103 -0.65 -26.46 38.01
C LEU A 103 -1.58 -25.77 37.01
N ALA A 104 -1.70 -24.43 37.07
CA ALA A 104 -2.45 -23.65 36.08
C ALA A 104 -1.64 -23.34 34.81
N HIS A 105 -0.31 -23.44 34.84
CA HIS A 105 0.54 -23.20 33.67
C HIS A 105 0.68 -24.41 32.74
N ASP A 106 0.25 -25.60 33.16
CA ASP A 106 0.34 -26.85 32.38
C ASP A 106 -0.96 -27.20 31.61
N PHE A 107 -1.99 -26.35 31.65
CA PHE A 107 -3.08 -26.47 30.69
C PHE A 107 -2.60 -25.90 29.37
N LEU A 108 -2.50 -26.76 28.34
CA LEU A 108 -2.49 -26.35 26.93
C LEU A 108 -3.37 -25.11 26.79
N MET A 109 -2.75 -23.95 26.63
CA MET A 109 -3.44 -22.68 26.46
C MET A 109 -4.09 -22.76 25.09
N VAL A 110 -5.32 -23.27 25.04
CA VAL A 110 -6.09 -23.45 23.80
C VAL A 110 -6.84 -22.15 23.50
N LEU A 111 -6.70 -21.66 22.27
CA LEU A 111 -7.41 -20.47 21.80
C LEU A 111 -8.92 -20.77 21.72
N PRO A 112 -9.80 -19.93 22.30
CA PRO A 112 -11.25 -20.13 22.17
C PRO A 112 -11.70 -20.18 20.71
N VAL A 113 -12.52 -21.19 20.36
CA VAL A 113 -12.94 -21.46 18.97
C VAL A 113 -13.64 -20.26 18.31
N GLU A 114 -14.44 -19.49 19.06
CA GLU A 114 -15.08 -18.28 18.53
C GLU A 114 -14.07 -17.19 18.16
N LEU A 115 -13.04 -17.00 18.98
CA LEU A 115 -11.99 -16.02 18.72
C LEU A 115 -11.13 -16.46 17.54
N ALA A 116 -10.77 -17.75 17.47
CA ALA A 116 -10.05 -18.33 16.35
C ALA A 116 -10.81 -18.13 15.02
N GLY A 117 -12.13 -18.38 15.02
CA GLY A 117 -12.98 -18.15 13.85
C GLY A 117 -13.09 -16.68 13.44
N LYS A 118 -13.17 -15.76 14.40
CA LYS A 118 -13.18 -14.30 14.13
C LYS A 118 -11.84 -13.83 13.56
N LEU A 119 -10.72 -14.32 14.10
CA LEU A 119 -9.37 -14.00 13.61
C LEU A 119 -9.16 -14.54 12.19
N ALA A 120 -9.59 -15.77 11.90
CA ALA A 120 -9.50 -16.33 10.55
C ALA A 120 -10.25 -15.47 9.53
N ARG A 121 -11.49 -15.06 9.85
CA ARG A 121 -12.29 -14.15 9.00
C ARG A 121 -11.65 -12.79 8.80
N PHE A 122 -11.01 -12.25 9.84
CA PHE A 122 -10.30 -10.97 9.75
C PHE A 122 -9.11 -11.06 8.80
N VAL A 123 -8.28 -12.11 8.93
CA VAL A 123 -7.14 -12.35 8.03
C VAL A 123 -7.62 -12.51 6.58
N GLU A 124 -8.68 -13.28 6.35
CA GLU A 124 -9.29 -13.44 5.01
C GLU A 124 -9.79 -12.11 4.42
N ALA A 125 -10.35 -11.22 5.24
CA ALA A 125 -10.90 -9.94 4.79
C ALA A 125 -9.83 -8.88 4.47
N VAL A 126 -8.69 -8.92 5.17
CA VAL A 126 -7.59 -7.94 4.98
C VAL A 126 -6.65 -8.36 3.85
N LEU A 127 -6.54 -9.66 3.55
CA LEU A 127 -5.62 -10.19 2.55
C LEU A 127 -5.72 -9.48 1.17
N PRO A 128 -6.91 -9.21 0.60
CA PRO A 128 -7.01 -8.51 -0.69
C PRO A 128 -6.47 -7.07 -0.65
N ALA A 129 -6.51 -6.41 0.51
CA ALA A 129 -6.03 -5.04 0.67
C ALA A 129 -4.50 -4.95 0.73
N LEU A 130 -3.83 -6.05 1.09
CA LEU A 130 -2.36 -6.17 1.13
C LEU A 130 -1.75 -6.55 -0.23
N GLY A 131 -2.60 -6.80 -1.23
CA GLY A 131 -2.19 -7.16 -2.59
C GLY A 131 -2.00 -8.67 -2.79
N GLU A 132 -2.38 -9.16 -3.97
CA GLU A 132 -2.30 -10.59 -4.32
C GLU A 132 -0.88 -11.03 -4.75
N ALA A 133 0.05 -10.08 -4.90
CA ALA A 133 1.36 -10.32 -5.50
C ALA A 133 2.39 -10.91 -4.52
N ASP A 134 2.30 -10.63 -3.22
CA ASP A 134 3.22 -11.23 -2.25
C ASP A 134 2.81 -12.66 -1.91
N SER A 135 3.34 -13.61 -2.70
CA SER A 135 3.19 -15.05 -2.51
C SER A 135 3.47 -15.52 -1.07
N ARG A 136 4.29 -14.80 -0.30
CA ARG A 136 4.61 -15.15 1.09
C ARG A 136 3.47 -14.77 2.04
N VAL A 137 2.93 -13.55 1.94
CA VAL A 137 1.80 -13.11 2.78
C VAL A 137 0.58 -13.98 2.53
N VAL A 138 0.32 -14.33 1.26
CA VAL A 138 -0.77 -15.26 0.90
C VAL A 138 -0.54 -16.64 1.50
N GLY A 139 0.67 -17.19 1.38
CA GLY A 139 1.02 -18.49 1.96
C GLY A 139 0.88 -18.54 3.48
N MET A 140 1.45 -17.55 4.18
CA MET A 140 1.40 -17.44 5.64
C MET A 140 -0.02 -17.20 6.16
N SER A 141 -0.80 -16.39 5.45
CA SER A 141 -2.21 -16.16 5.77
C SER A 141 -3.01 -17.47 5.63
N GLY A 142 -2.77 -18.23 4.55
CA GLY A 142 -3.41 -19.52 4.34
C GLY A 142 -3.06 -20.55 5.42
N GLU A 143 -1.80 -20.60 5.84
CA GLU A 143 -1.34 -21.47 6.92
C GLU A 143 -1.99 -21.10 8.26
N LEU A 144 -2.01 -19.81 8.60
CA LEU A 144 -2.64 -19.30 9.82
C LEU A 144 -4.15 -19.57 9.82
N VAL A 145 -4.85 -19.29 8.72
CA VAL A 145 -6.29 -19.56 8.58
C VAL A 145 -6.58 -21.06 8.72
N ARG A 146 -5.75 -21.93 8.12
CA ARG A 146 -5.90 -23.38 8.26
C ARG A 146 -5.72 -23.83 9.70
N LEU A 147 -4.76 -23.27 10.42
CA LEU A 147 -4.53 -23.55 11.84
C LEU A 147 -5.71 -23.05 12.70
N LEU A 148 -6.19 -21.83 12.49
CA LEU A 148 -7.31 -21.23 13.23
C LEU A 148 -8.66 -21.93 13.00
N ARG A 149 -8.81 -22.69 11.91
CA ARG A 149 -10.01 -23.50 11.62
C ARG A 149 -10.00 -24.88 12.29
N GLN A 150 -8.93 -25.26 12.98
CA GLN A 150 -8.85 -26.53 13.70
C GLN A 150 -9.67 -26.48 15.00
N PRO A 151 -10.20 -27.63 15.47
CA PRO A 151 -11.03 -27.70 16.68
C PRO A 151 -10.26 -27.35 17.97
N THR A 152 -8.95 -27.55 17.97
CA THR A 152 -8.04 -27.21 19.08
C THR A 152 -6.84 -26.47 18.51
N VAL A 153 -6.57 -25.27 19.01
CA VAL A 153 -5.49 -24.40 18.55
C VAL A 153 -4.60 -24.02 19.72
N GLU A 154 -3.33 -24.39 19.66
CA GLU A 154 -2.33 -23.99 20.65
C GLU A 154 -2.00 -22.49 20.50
N ILE A 155 -2.11 -21.74 21.61
CA ILE A 155 -1.90 -20.29 21.62
C ILE A 155 -0.48 -19.91 21.17
N GLU A 156 0.55 -20.65 21.59
CA GLU A 156 1.94 -20.33 21.24
C GLU A 156 2.19 -20.43 19.72
N THR A 157 1.70 -21.50 19.08
CA THR A 157 1.83 -21.68 17.63
C THR A 157 1.05 -20.60 16.87
N ALA A 158 -0.17 -20.29 17.32
CA ALA A 158 -0.98 -19.23 16.72
C ALA A 158 -0.31 -17.85 16.87
N GLN A 159 0.29 -17.55 18.02
CA GLN A 159 1.03 -16.32 18.27
C GLN A 159 2.27 -16.19 17.40
N ALA A 160 3.05 -17.27 17.24
CA ALA A 160 4.24 -17.27 16.40
C ALA A 160 3.90 -17.00 14.91
N LEU A 161 2.88 -17.69 14.38
CA LEU A 161 2.42 -17.47 13.01
C LEU A 161 1.81 -16.08 12.83
N LEU A 162 1.01 -15.60 13.79
CA LEU A 162 0.42 -14.27 13.74
C LEU A 162 1.50 -13.18 13.77
N GLY A 163 2.50 -13.29 14.65
CA GLY A 163 3.61 -12.34 14.73
C GLY A 163 4.42 -12.28 13.43
N SER A 164 4.68 -13.43 12.84
CA SER A 164 5.36 -13.52 11.53
C SER A 164 4.53 -12.89 10.42
N LEU A 165 3.21 -13.15 10.38
CA LEU A 165 2.31 -12.57 9.40
C LEU A 165 2.21 -11.05 9.56
N VAL A 166 2.10 -10.54 10.79
CA VAL A 166 2.03 -9.10 11.07
C VAL A 166 3.29 -8.40 10.57
N HIS A 167 4.48 -8.97 10.83
CA HIS A 167 5.73 -8.41 10.33
C HIS A 167 5.73 -8.28 8.80
N GLN A 168 5.28 -9.32 8.10
CA GLN A 168 5.23 -9.31 6.64
C GLN A 168 4.12 -8.42 6.08
N ALA A 169 2.97 -8.36 6.76
CA ALA A 169 1.83 -7.53 6.38
C ALA A 169 2.13 -6.03 6.47
N VAL A 170 3.00 -5.60 7.38
CA VAL A 170 3.44 -4.18 7.46
C VAL A 170 4.17 -3.79 6.17
N PHE A 171 5.16 -4.58 5.73
CA PHE A 171 5.87 -4.29 4.49
C PHE A 171 4.96 -4.32 3.27
N ALA A 172 4.08 -5.32 3.18
CA ALA A 172 3.12 -5.39 2.10
C ALA A 172 2.17 -4.18 2.09
N ALA A 173 1.71 -3.72 3.27
CA ALA A 173 0.87 -2.54 3.38
C ALA A 173 1.60 -1.25 2.96
N GLU A 174 2.86 -1.10 3.36
CA GLU A 174 3.73 0.03 2.95
C GLU A 174 3.92 0.03 1.43
N GLU A 175 4.27 -1.12 0.84
CA GLU A 175 4.41 -1.26 -0.61
C GLU A 175 3.08 -0.93 -1.34
N GLN A 176 1.94 -1.41 -0.85
CA GLN A 176 0.64 -1.07 -1.43
C GLN A 176 0.30 0.41 -1.33
N LEU A 177 0.71 1.08 -0.24
CA LEU A 177 0.52 2.52 -0.08
C LEU A 177 1.39 3.29 -1.08
N GLU A 178 2.68 2.92 -1.19
CA GLU A 178 3.61 3.52 -2.14
C GLU A 178 3.14 3.33 -3.59
N ILE A 179 2.67 2.13 -3.95
CA ILE A 179 2.11 1.85 -5.27
C ILE A 179 0.91 2.78 -5.54
N LYS A 180 -0.01 2.93 -4.59
CA LYS A 180 -1.18 3.81 -4.75
C LYS A 180 -0.76 5.28 -4.93
N GLU A 181 0.21 5.75 -4.15
CA GLU A 181 0.75 7.11 -4.29
C GLU A 181 1.46 7.32 -5.63
N LEU A 182 2.26 6.35 -6.07
CA LEU A 182 2.97 6.42 -7.34
C LEU A 182 2.00 6.38 -8.53
N LEU A 183 0.99 5.51 -8.50
CA LEU A 183 -0.07 5.48 -9.51
C LEU A 183 -0.84 6.81 -9.56
N LEU A 184 -1.12 7.39 -8.38
CA LEU A 184 -1.77 8.69 -8.30
C LEU A 184 -0.90 9.81 -8.89
N LYS A 185 0.41 9.80 -8.59
CA LYS A 185 1.37 10.76 -9.16
C LYS A 185 1.46 10.60 -10.69
N LEU A 186 1.57 9.37 -11.18
CA LEU A 186 1.59 9.06 -12.61
C LEU A 186 0.31 9.55 -13.30
N LEU A 187 -0.85 9.35 -12.68
CA LEU A 187 -2.12 9.81 -13.19
C LEU A 187 -2.21 11.34 -13.25
N HIS A 188 -1.76 12.05 -12.20
CA HIS A 188 -1.65 13.51 -12.22
C HIS A 188 -0.72 13.98 -13.34
N LEU A 189 0.43 13.34 -13.52
CA LEU A 189 1.37 13.67 -14.60
C LEU A 189 0.73 13.47 -15.98
N ILE A 190 -0.02 12.39 -16.19
CA ILE A 190 -0.75 12.16 -17.43
C ILE A 190 -1.81 13.25 -17.67
N ILE A 191 -2.59 13.61 -16.64
CA ILE A 191 -3.64 14.64 -16.76
C ILE A 191 -3.03 16.02 -17.01
N GLN A 192 -1.96 16.36 -16.29
CA GLN A 192 -1.24 17.62 -16.48
C GLN A 192 -0.60 17.69 -17.85
N ASN A 193 -0.01 16.58 -18.32
CA ASN A 193 0.50 16.46 -19.68
C ASN A 193 -0.63 16.75 -20.68
N ILE A 194 -1.77 16.08 -20.59
CA ILE A 194 -2.97 16.38 -21.42
C ILE A 194 -3.38 17.87 -21.32
N GLY A 195 -3.23 18.50 -20.16
CA GLY A 195 -3.40 19.93 -19.90
C GLY A 195 -2.52 20.84 -20.75
N GLU A 196 -1.23 20.60 -20.66
CA GLU A 196 -0.18 21.35 -21.38
C GLU A 196 -0.27 21.12 -22.89
N LEU A 197 -0.76 19.95 -23.31
CA LEU A 197 -1.07 19.62 -24.70
C LEU A 197 -2.20 20.44 -25.33
N SER A 198 -2.99 21.14 -24.51
CA SER A 198 -4.22 21.83 -24.90
C SER A 198 -4.14 23.33 -24.59
N THR A 199 -3.14 24.01 -25.14
CA THR A 199 -2.94 25.44 -24.85
C THR A 199 -4.03 26.35 -25.44
N ASP A 200 -4.70 25.94 -26.52
CA ASP A 200 -5.63 26.81 -27.28
C ASP A 200 -7.13 26.56 -27.08
N ASP A 201 -7.51 25.44 -26.45
CA ASP A 201 -8.93 25.08 -26.32
C ASP A 201 -9.44 25.32 -24.88
N SER A 202 -10.13 26.46 -24.68
CA SER A 202 -10.70 26.87 -23.38
C SER A 202 -11.57 25.78 -22.73
N TRP A 203 -12.15 24.89 -23.54
CA TRP A 203 -12.97 23.78 -23.06
C TRP A 203 -12.13 22.66 -22.45
N LEU A 204 -11.01 22.28 -23.07
CA LEU A 204 -10.13 21.22 -22.59
C LEU A 204 -9.44 21.65 -21.28
N LYS A 205 -8.99 22.91 -21.16
CA LYS A 205 -8.48 23.46 -19.90
C LYS A 205 -9.46 23.26 -18.74
N GLY A 206 -10.74 23.62 -18.92
CA GLY A 206 -11.75 23.42 -17.89
C GLY A 206 -12.04 21.95 -17.56
N GLN A 207 -11.89 21.03 -18.52
CA GLN A 207 -12.02 19.59 -18.25
C GLN A 207 -10.80 19.02 -17.53
N ILE A 208 -9.61 19.53 -17.83
CA ILE A 208 -8.36 19.11 -17.20
C ILE A 208 -8.29 19.64 -15.77
N ASP A 209 -8.68 20.89 -15.53
CA ASP A 209 -8.87 21.43 -14.19
C ASP A 209 -9.89 20.60 -13.40
N GLY A 210 -10.97 20.18 -14.05
CA GLY A 210 -11.97 19.28 -13.47
C GLY A 210 -11.43 17.87 -13.18
N LEU A 211 -10.57 17.33 -14.03
CA LEU A 211 -9.88 16.05 -13.82
C LEU A 211 -8.88 16.16 -12.66
N LEU A 212 -8.05 17.19 -12.62
CA LEU A 212 -7.11 17.45 -11.51
C LEU A 212 -7.85 17.61 -10.17
N ALA A 213 -8.97 18.33 -10.17
CA ALA A 213 -9.83 18.46 -8.99
C ALA A 213 -10.44 17.12 -8.55
N SER A 214 -10.74 16.22 -9.48
CA SER A 214 -11.27 14.88 -9.18
C SER A 214 -10.20 13.94 -8.65
N VAL A 215 -8.94 14.13 -9.03
CA VAL A 215 -7.82 13.26 -8.64
C VAL A 215 -7.13 13.76 -7.35
N ALA A 216 -7.52 14.92 -6.84
CA ALA A 216 -7.08 15.43 -5.54
C ALA A 216 -7.50 14.50 -4.37
N PRO A 217 -6.61 14.22 -3.40
CA PRO A 217 -6.96 13.42 -2.22
C PRO A 217 -8.09 14.05 -1.38
N PRO A 218 -8.97 13.24 -0.75
CA PRO A 218 -9.00 11.78 -0.77
C PRO A 218 -9.62 11.21 -2.06
N LEU A 219 -8.96 10.20 -2.63
CA LEU A 219 -9.51 9.43 -3.74
C LEU A 219 -10.72 8.63 -3.26
N THR A 220 -11.86 8.83 -3.91
CA THR A 220 -13.07 8.05 -3.68
C THR A 220 -13.47 7.36 -4.98
N LEU A 221 -14.18 6.24 -4.89
CA LEU A 221 -14.69 5.54 -6.10
C LEU A 221 -15.52 6.49 -6.98
N ARG A 222 -16.31 7.38 -6.37
CA ARG A 222 -17.07 8.42 -7.09
C ARG A 222 -16.16 9.36 -7.88
N HIS A 223 -15.03 9.77 -7.32
CA HIS A 223 -14.07 10.63 -8.01
C HIS A 223 -13.39 9.89 -9.17
N LEU A 224 -13.10 8.60 -9.01
CA LEU A 224 -12.55 7.76 -10.08
C LEU A 224 -13.56 7.53 -11.21
N ASP A 225 -14.84 7.30 -10.91
CA ASP A 225 -15.91 7.19 -11.91
C ASP A 225 -16.09 8.51 -12.69
N GLU A 226 -16.06 9.65 -11.97
CA GLU A 226 -16.14 10.97 -12.60
C GLU A 226 -14.92 11.25 -13.49
N MET A 227 -13.73 10.83 -13.06
CA MET A 227 -12.51 10.89 -13.86
C MET A 227 -12.61 10.03 -15.12
N GLU A 228 -13.09 8.79 -15.00
CA GLU A 228 -13.26 7.89 -16.16
C GLU A 228 -14.17 8.54 -17.21
N ARG A 229 -15.30 9.10 -16.77
CA ARG A 229 -16.27 9.74 -17.66
C ARG A 229 -15.67 10.95 -18.38
N ARG A 230 -14.94 11.80 -17.66
CA ARG A 230 -14.28 12.98 -18.24
C ARG A 230 -13.15 12.59 -19.21
N LEU A 231 -12.35 11.58 -18.88
CA LEU A 231 -11.32 11.06 -19.80
C LEU A 231 -11.94 10.50 -21.08
N ARG A 232 -13.08 9.79 -20.98
CA ARG A 232 -13.82 9.29 -22.14
C ARG A 232 -14.29 10.44 -23.05
N ASP A 233 -14.81 11.52 -22.47
CA ASP A 233 -15.23 12.72 -23.21
C ASP A 233 -14.03 13.36 -23.95
N VAL A 234 -12.85 13.44 -23.31
CA VAL A 234 -11.62 13.94 -23.93
C VAL A 234 -11.17 13.03 -25.09
N MET A 235 -11.17 11.71 -24.89
CA MET A 235 -10.80 10.73 -25.92
C MET A 235 -11.71 10.81 -27.15
N GLU A 236 -13.02 10.95 -26.95
CA GLU A 236 -13.97 11.10 -28.06
C GLU A 236 -13.72 12.37 -28.87
N LYS A 237 -13.39 13.48 -28.20
CA LYS A 237 -13.09 14.73 -28.90
C LYS A 237 -11.78 14.69 -29.66
N GLN A 238 -10.72 14.15 -29.07
CA GLN A 238 -9.45 13.92 -29.78
C GLN A 238 -9.66 13.01 -31.00
N GLY A 239 -10.46 11.95 -30.86
CA GLY A 239 -10.83 11.07 -31.97
C GLY A 239 -11.53 11.81 -33.12
N ARG A 240 -12.46 12.70 -32.79
CA ARG A 240 -13.16 13.55 -33.78
C ARG A 240 -12.22 14.54 -34.47
N ALA A 241 -11.35 15.22 -33.71
CA ALA A 241 -10.37 16.17 -34.26
C ALA A 241 -9.40 15.47 -35.23
N LYS A 242 -8.86 14.31 -34.83
CA LYS A 242 -8.00 13.49 -35.70
C LYS A 242 -8.71 13.05 -36.97
N SER A 243 -9.96 12.59 -36.86
CA SER A 243 -10.76 12.21 -38.04
C SER A 243 -10.94 13.38 -39.01
N ARG A 244 -11.27 14.57 -38.49
CA ARG A 244 -11.40 15.79 -39.29
C ARG A 244 -10.09 16.18 -39.98
N ALA A 245 -8.96 16.08 -39.28
CA ALA A 245 -7.65 16.36 -39.85
C ALA A 245 -7.33 15.44 -41.04
N VAL A 246 -7.62 14.13 -40.90
CA VAL A 246 -7.44 13.14 -41.96
C VAL A 246 -8.38 13.41 -43.15
N GLU A 247 -9.63 13.79 -42.89
CA GLU A 247 -10.60 14.15 -43.92
C GLU A 247 -10.16 15.41 -44.68
N ALA A 248 -9.76 16.47 -43.98
CA ALA A 248 -9.24 17.70 -44.59
C ALA A 248 -7.97 17.45 -45.41
N GLN A 249 -7.07 16.56 -44.96
CA GLN A 249 -5.90 16.12 -45.73
C GLN A 249 -6.30 15.42 -47.03
N ALA A 250 -7.31 14.55 -46.98
CA ALA A 250 -7.82 13.86 -48.16
C ALA A 250 -8.48 14.83 -49.15
N GLU A 251 -9.26 15.79 -48.65
CA GLU A 251 -9.88 16.84 -49.46
C GLU A 251 -8.83 17.73 -50.14
N MET A 252 -7.80 18.15 -49.41
CA MET A 252 -6.67 18.90 -49.98
C MET A 252 -5.99 18.14 -51.11
N ARG A 253 -5.72 16.83 -50.93
CA ARG A 253 -5.16 16.00 -52.00
C ARG A 253 -6.06 15.95 -53.23
N HIS A 254 -7.37 15.91 -53.05
CA HIS A 254 -8.32 15.92 -54.16
C HIS A 254 -8.31 17.25 -54.91
N MET A 255 -8.36 18.38 -54.19
CA MET A 255 -8.29 19.72 -54.77
C MET A 255 -6.98 19.96 -55.53
N LEU A 256 -5.84 19.49 -55.02
CA LEU A 256 -4.56 19.57 -55.72
C LEU A 256 -4.55 18.75 -57.02
N ALA A 257 -5.19 17.58 -57.04
CA ALA A 257 -5.31 16.78 -58.26
C ALA A 257 -6.18 17.49 -59.31
N GLU A 258 -7.31 18.08 -58.89
CA GLU A 258 -8.18 18.87 -59.77
C GLU A 258 -7.44 20.11 -60.33
N PHE A 259 -6.65 20.77 -59.51
CA PHE A 259 -5.83 21.92 -59.92
C PHE A 259 -4.82 21.54 -61.01
N ILE A 260 -4.12 20.40 -60.85
CA ILE A 260 -3.15 19.90 -61.84
C ILE A 260 -3.84 19.53 -63.16
N GLU A 261 -5.00 18.86 -63.11
CA GLU A 261 -5.74 18.51 -64.33
C GLU A 261 -6.19 19.77 -65.10
N ARG A 262 -6.69 20.79 -64.39
CA ARG A 262 -7.11 22.06 -65.02
C ARG A 262 -5.94 22.81 -65.64
N LEU A 263 -4.77 22.83 -65.00
CA LEU A 263 -3.55 23.36 -65.61
C LEU A 263 -3.13 22.56 -66.86
N GLY A 264 -3.32 21.24 -66.83
CA GLY A 264 -3.07 20.37 -67.97
C GLY A 264 -3.97 20.67 -69.17
N VAL A 265 -5.27 20.91 -68.93
CA VAL A 265 -6.23 21.32 -69.98
C VAL A 265 -5.83 22.66 -70.59
N MET A 266 -5.57 23.67 -69.76
CA MET A 266 -5.15 25.01 -70.22
C MET A 266 -3.86 24.99 -71.04
N ASN A 267 -2.90 24.13 -70.67
CA ASN A 267 -1.67 23.99 -71.43
C ASN A 267 -1.92 23.35 -72.81
N ARG A 268 -2.81 22.35 -72.89
CA ARG A 268 -3.20 21.71 -74.16
C ARG A 268 -3.89 22.71 -75.10
N SER A 269 -4.87 23.47 -74.61
CA SER A 269 -5.56 24.46 -75.45
C SER A 269 -4.65 25.61 -75.88
N SER A 270 -3.72 26.04 -75.01
CA SER A 270 -2.69 27.01 -75.41
C SER A 270 -1.78 26.47 -76.52
N SER A 271 -1.36 25.21 -76.45
CA SER A 271 -0.56 24.59 -77.52
C SER A 271 -1.35 24.42 -78.81
N GLU A 272 -2.64 24.04 -78.74
CA GLU A 272 -3.52 23.95 -79.91
C GLU A 272 -3.71 25.32 -80.57
N PHE A 273 -3.91 26.38 -79.78
CA PHE A 273 -3.99 27.75 -80.26
C PHE A 273 -2.67 28.22 -80.91
N GLU A 274 -1.51 27.93 -80.31
CA GLU A 274 -0.19 28.26 -80.87
C GLU A 274 0.01 27.61 -82.25
N VAL A 275 -0.28 26.31 -82.37
CA VAL A 275 -0.23 25.59 -83.65
C VAL A 275 -1.17 26.22 -84.68
N HIS A 276 -2.40 26.53 -84.27
CA HIS A 276 -3.40 27.14 -85.15
C HIS A 276 -2.95 28.52 -85.67
N ILE A 277 -2.40 29.37 -84.81
CA ILE A 277 -1.87 30.69 -85.19
C ILE A 277 -0.66 30.57 -86.12
N GLU A 278 0.25 29.63 -85.87
CA GLU A 278 1.38 29.37 -86.77
C GLU A 278 0.92 28.92 -88.16
N GLU A 279 -0.07 28.02 -88.22
CA GLU A 279 -0.66 27.56 -89.48
C GLU A 279 -1.37 28.69 -90.22
N SER A 280 -2.21 29.47 -89.53
CA SER A 280 -2.87 30.64 -90.12
C SER A 280 -1.83 31.67 -90.61
N ALA A 281 -0.75 31.91 -89.88
CA ALA A 281 0.33 32.82 -90.29
C ALA A 281 1.02 32.34 -91.57
N ARG A 282 1.35 31.04 -91.67
CA ARG A 282 1.91 30.44 -92.90
C ARG A 282 0.94 30.53 -94.07
N GLN A 283 -0.36 30.34 -93.84
CA GLN A 283 -1.36 30.47 -94.89
C GLN A 283 -1.44 31.91 -95.38
N ILE A 284 -1.45 32.90 -94.48
CA ILE A 284 -1.45 34.34 -94.79
C ILE A 284 -0.22 34.73 -95.63
N GLU A 285 0.98 34.22 -95.30
CA GLU A 285 2.22 34.47 -96.08
C GLU A 285 2.13 34.00 -97.54
N ASN A 286 1.33 32.95 -97.80
CA ASN A 286 1.18 32.36 -99.13
C ASN A 286 -0.05 32.90 -99.90
N VAL A 287 -0.81 33.83 -99.32
CA VAL A 287 -2.00 34.41 -99.97
C VAL A 287 -1.61 35.25 -101.18
N SER A 288 -2.18 34.88 -102.34
CA SER A 288 -1.95 35.59 -103.61
C SER A 288 -3.08 36.54 -104.00
N ARG A 289 -4.27 36.39 -103.39
CA ARG A 289 -5.48 37.19 -103.69
C ARG A 289 -6.09 37.74 -102.41
N LEU A 290 -6.50 39.01 -102.43
CA LEU A 290 -7.10 39.70 -101.28
C LEU A 290 -8.39 39.02 -100.78
N GLU A 291 -9.11 38.35 -101.68
CA GLU A 291 -10.36 37.62 -101.40
C GLU A 291 -10.13 36.44 -100.43
N ASP A 292 -8.95 35.80 -100.51
CA ASP A 292 -8.57 34.63 -99.70
C ASP A 292 -8.04 35.04 -98.31
N LEU A 293 -7.71 36.31 -98.10
CA LEU A 293 -7.17 36.83 -96.84
C LEU A 293 -8.25 36.99 -95.75
N ARG A 294 -9.46 37.37 -96.16
CA ARG A 294 -10.57 37.66 -95.25
C ARG A 294 -11.00 36.44 -94.39
N PRO A 295 -11.20 35.24 -94.96
CA PRO A 295 -11.56 34.07 -94.14
C PRO A 295 -10.43 33.67 -93.17
N LEU A 296 -9.16 33.84 -93.53
CA LEU A 296 -8.02 33.54 -92.65
C LEU A 296 -7.95 34.49 -91.45
N LEU A 297 -8.24 35.78 -91.65
CA LEU A 297 -8.32 36.76 -90.57
C LEU A 297 -9.52 36.50 -89.65
N ASP A 298 -10.68 36.15 -90.20
CA ASP A 298 -11.86 35.79 -89.41
C ASP A 298 -11.59 34.54 -88.55
N ASP A 299 -10.88 33.55 -89.09
CA ASP A 299 -10.49 32.31 -88.40
C ASP A 299 -9.53 32.59 -87.23
N VAL A 300 -8.48 33.41 -87.45
CA VAL A 300 -7.56 33.86 -86.39
C VAL A 300 -8.28 34.63 -85.29
N ILE A 301 -9.22 35.51 -85.66
CA ILE A 301 -10.01 36.29 -84.69
C ILE A 301 -10.92 35.35 -83.88
N GLN A 302 -11.57 34.38 -84.51
CA GLN A 302 -12.39 33.38 -83.81
C GLN A 302 -11.55 32.53 -82.85
N ALA A 303 -10.40 32.01 -83.30
CA ALA A 303 -9.48 31.25 -82.47
C ALA A 303 -8.97 32.08 -81.27
N THR A 304 -8.66 33.36 -81.49
CA THR A 304 -8.20 34.27 -80.43
C THR A 304 -9.31 34.55 -79.41
N HIS A 305 -10.55 34.74 -79.86
CA HIS A 305 -11.69 34.91 -78.96
C HIS A 305 -11.98 33.65 -78.13
N ALA A 306 -11.93 32.47 -78.77
CA ALA A 306 -12.13 31.19 -78.08
C ALA A 306 -11.05 30.97 -77.00
N MET A 307 -9.77 31.22 -77.33
CA MET A 307 -8.66 31.11 -76.37
C MET A 307 -8.79 32.11 -75.21
N ALA A 308 -9.20 33.35 -75.49
CA ALA A 308 -9.42 34.35 -74.46
C ALA A 308 -10.56 33.96 -73.49
N GLU A 309 -11.63 33.37 -74.01
CA GLU A 309 -12.76 32.88 -73.21
C GLU A 309 -12.37 31.66 -72.35
N GLU A 310 -11.68 30.68 -72.94
CA GLU A 310 -11.23 29.48 -72.22
C GLU A 310 -10.19 29.80 -71.13
N THR A 311 -9.28 30.73 -71.42
CA THR A 311 -8.29 31.21 -70.45
C THR A 311 -8.95 31.97 -69.30
N ALA A 312 -9.95 32.82 -69.61
CA ALA A 312 -10.71 33.55 -68.59
C ALA A 312 -11.48 32.59 -67.67
N GLN A 313 -12.13 31.57 -68.25
CA GLN A 313 -12.85 30.55 -67.50
C GLN A 313 -11.92 29.72 -66.61
N SER A 314 -10.79 29.25 -67.15
CA SER A 314 -9.80 28.46 -66.41
C SER A 314 -9.19 29.27 -65.27
N ARG A 315 -8.88 30.55 -65.50
CA ARG A 315 -8.36 31.46 -64.47
C ARG A 315 -9.34 31.63 -63.31
N GLU A 316 -10.64 31.80 -63.58
CA GLU A 316 -11.64 31.94 -62.53
C GLU A 316 -11.79 30.64 -61.71
N GLN A 317 -11.77 29.49 -62.37
CA GLN A 317 -11.86 28.20 -61.70
C GLN A 317 -10.63 27.90 -60.83
N LEU A 318 -9.42 28.18 -61.33
CA LEU A 318 -8.19 28.04 -60.56
C LEU A 318 -8.17 28.97 -59.34
N LYS A 319 -8.68 30.20 -59.48
CA LYS A 319 -8.82 31.14 -58.36
C LYS A 319 -9.75 30.60 -57.28
N ASN A 320 -10.89 30.03 -57.67
CA ASN A 320 -11.84 29.42 -56.73
C ASN A 320 -11.25 28.19 -56.02
N LEU A 321 -10.51 27.34 -56.74
CA LEU A 321 -9.77 26.21 -56.15
C LEU A 321 -8.68 26.68 -55.19
N GLN A 322 -7.93 27.73 -55.55
CA GLN A 322 -6.89 28.32 -54.71
C GLN A 322 -7.46 28.87 -53.40
N GLU A 323 -8.61 29.54 -53.44
CA GLU A 323 -9.29 30.04 -52.24
C GLU A 323 -9.71 28.90 -51.32
N LYS A 324 -10.32 27.83 -51.87
CA LYS A 324 -10.68 26.63 -51.10
C LYS A 324 -9.46 25.95 -50.48
N VAL A 325 -8.39 25.74 -51.25
CA VAL A 325 -7.14 25.15 -50.75
C VAL A 325 -6.56 25.99 -49.62
N SER A 326 -6.57 27.33 -49.73
CA SER A 326 -6.09 28.22 -48.67
C SER A 326 -6.90 28.08 -47.38
N VAL A 327 -8.22 27.94 -47.48
CA VAL A 327 -9.10 27.73 -46.31
C VAL A 327 -8.81 26.37 -45.67
N THR A 328 -8.88 25.29 -46.44
CA THR A 328 -8.60 23.93 -45.93
C THR A 328 -7.18 23.80 -45.39
N GLU A 329 -6.20 24.48 -45.97
CA GLU A 329 -4.82 24.51 -45.46
C GLU A 329 -4.73 25.23 -44.12
N SER A 330 -5.43 26.35 -43.95
CA SER A 330 -5.47 27.03 -42.65
C SER A 330 -6.10 26.15 -41.57
N GLU A 331 -7.19 25.45 -41.89
CA GLU A 331 -7.84 24.50 -40.98
C GLU A 331 -6.95 23.29 -40.67
N LEU A 332 -6.27 22.74 -41.66
CA LEU A 332 -5.36 21.61 -41.49
C LEU A 332 -4.16 22.00 -40.64
N ARG A 333 -3.54 23.17 -40.87
CA ARG A 333 -2.45 23.67 -40.02
C ARG A 333 -2.91 23.83 -38.58
N HIS A 334 -4.11 24.36 -38.36
CA HIS A 334 -4.68 24.47 -37.02
C HIS A 334 -4.84 23.09 -36.36
N LEU A 335 -5.47 22.14 -37.06
CA LEU A 335 -5.67 20.78 -36.57
C LEU A 335 -4.34 20.02 -36.36
N HIS A 336 -3.32 20.25 -37.20
CA HIS A 336 -1.98 19.67 -37.02
C HIS A 336 -1.26 20.27 -35.83
N GLN A 337 -1.34 21.58 -35.62
CA GLN A 337 -0.78 22.23 -34.44
C GLN A 337 -1.38 21.63 -33.16
N GLU A 338 -2.69 21.42 -33.13
CA GLU A 338 -3.38 20.75 -32.02
C GLU A 338 -2.90 19.31 -31.80
N LEU A 339 -2.63 18.56 -32.88
CA LEU A 339 -2.24 17.15 -32.83
C LEU A 339 -0.74 16.93 -32.54
N ASP A 340 0.14 17.73 -33.11
CA ASP A 340 1.60 17.66 -32.94
C ASP A 340 2.01 18.15 -31.57
N ASN A 341 1.36 19.21 -31.05
CA ASN A 341 1.49 19.56 -29.65
C ASN A 341 1.14 18.34 -28.80
N ALA A 342 -0.03 17.71 -29.03
CA ALA A 342 -0.48 16.49 -28.34
C ALA A 342 0.50 15.29 -28.42
N SER A 343 1.36 15.23 -29.44
CA SER A 343 2.27 14.11 -29.70
C SER A 343 3.71 14.36 -29.19
N ALA A 344 4.24 15.58 -29.32
CA ALA A 344 5.62 15.92 -28.94
C ALA A 344 5.85 15.87 -27.43
N LEU A 345 4.89 16.36 -26.64
CA LEU A 345 4.94 16.30 -25.17
C LEU A 345 4.68 14.89 -24.62
N ALA A 346 4.30 13.93 -25.46
CA ALA A 346 4.29 12.51 -25.12
C ALA A 346 5.68 11.86 -25.26
N ARG A 347 6.67 12.55 -25.84
CA ARG A 347 8.06 12.09 -26.03
C ARG A 347 9.08 12.74 -25.10
N HIS A 348 8.75 13.88 -24.49
CA HIS A 348 9.63 14.62 -23.60
C HIS A 348 9.11 14.64 -22.16
N ASP A 349 10.03 14.66 -21.21
CA ASP A 349 9.77 14.81 -19.78
C ASP A 349 9.54 16.30 -19.45
N PRO A 350 8.39 16.68 -18.86
CA PRO A 350 8.00 18.09 -18.72
C PRO A 350 8.82 18.86 -17.67
N LEU A 351 9.55 18.18 -16.78
CA LEU A 351 10.38 18.82 -15.75
C LEU A 351 11.81 19.08 -16.22
N THR A 352 12.28 18.33 -17.22
CA THR A 352 13.68 18.36 -17.66
C THR A 352 13.87 18.65 -19.15
N ASP A 353 12.78 18.70 -19.92
CA ASP A 353 12.76 18.83 -21.39
C ASP A 353 13.51 17.70 -22.14
N ALA A 354 14.00 16.70 -21.40
CA ALA A 354 14.73 15.54 -21.92
C ALA A 354 13.76 14.49 -22.49
N LEU A 355 14.22 13.66 -23.43
CA LEU A 355 13.39 12.58 -23.99
C LEU A 355 12.97 11.59 -22.88
N ASN A 356 11.68 11.30 -22.79
CA ASN A 356 11.14 10.26 -21.91
C ASN A 356 11.40 8.87 -22.50
N ARG A 357 11.12 7.79 -21.74
CA ARG A 357 11.46 6.41 -22.16
C ARG A 357 10.95 6.06 -23.57
N LYS A 358 9.75 6.52 -23.93
CA LYS A 358 9.16 6.28 -25.25
C LYS A 358 9.85 7.10 -26.35
N GLY A 359 10.19 8.35 -26.06
CA GLY A 359 11.00 9.20 -26.95
C GLY A 359 12.42 8.69 -27.13
N LEU A 360 13.00 8.06 -26.11
CA LEU A 360 14.32 7.44 -26.15
C LEU A 360 14.31 6.15 -26.99
N ASP A 361 13.31 5.27 -26.81
CA ASP A 361 13.15 4.02 -27.57
C ASP A 361 12.98 4.32 -29.08
N GLU A 362 12.18 5.31 -29.46
CA GLU A 362 11.99 5.73 -30.87
C GLU A 362 13.24 6.41 -31.47
N ALA A 363 14.00 7.17 -30.67
CA ALA A 363 15.26 7.77 -31.12
C ALA A 363 16.32 6.68 -31.38
N MET A 364 16.36 5.66 -30.53
CA MET A 364 17.26 4.52 -30.69
C MET A 364 16.91 3.67 -31.91
N GLU A 365 15.62 3.51 -32.23
CA GLU A 365 15.16 2.84 -33.46
C GLU A 365 15.46 3.62 -34.76
N ARG A 366 15.67 4.94 -34.67
CA ARG A 366 16.05 5.77 -35.85
C ARG A 366 17.55 5.79 -36.15
N GLU A 367 18.41 5.45 -35.17
CA GLU A 367 19.87 5.42 -35.34
C GLU A 367 20.42 4.02 -35.67
N VAL A 368 19.60 2.98 -35.65
CA VAL A 368 19.91 1.60 -36.09
C VAL A 368 19.44 1.41 -37.53
#